data_AF-A0A3B8Q9I4-F1
#
_entry.id   AF-A0A3B8Q9I4-F1
#
_cell.length_a   1.000
_cell.length_b   1.000
_cell.length_c   1.000
_cell.angle_alpha   90.00
_cell.angle_beta   90.00
_cell.angle_gamma   90.00
#
_symmetry.space_group_name_H-M   'P 1'
#
loop_
_entity.id
_entity.type
_entity.pdbx_description
1 polymer ?
#
loop_
_entity_poly.entity_id
_entity_poly.type
_entity_poly.pdbx_seq_one_letter_code
_entity_poly.pdbx_strand_id
1 'polypeptide(L)'
;MGPERLLLRLMIKDGDWIEKVGERLGPCDFVDDRYRAVFKALLADRDLDRRPEGMVPEAARVLEELLADTAELGRGHQVFEASVNKILSTPLKESLDEVTRKLQNNTLNHQQKTELLREKNRLSKERRDLGQDWSPTAKRL
;
A
#
# COMPACT_ATOMS: atom_id res chain seq x y z
N MET A 1 3.80 -11.05 -9.59
CA MET A 1 4.31 -9.74 -9.13
C MET A 1 3.42 -9.23 -8.00
N GLY A 2 4.02 -8.71 -6.93
CA GLY A 2 3.27 -8.11 -5.81
C GLY A 2 2.74 -6.71 -6.14
N PRO A 3 1.71 -6.22 -5.41
CA PRO A 3 1.08 -4.92 -5.66
C PRO A 3 2.05 -3.74 -5.51
N GLU A 4 2.97 -3.80 -4.54
CA GLU A 4 4.00 -2.76 -4.30
C GLU A 4 4.91 -2.59 -5.52
N ARG A 5 5.42 -3.71 -6.06
CA ARG A 5 6.29 -3.70 -7.25
C ARG A 5 5.56 -3.17 -8.49
N LEU A 6 4.26 -3.46 -8.62
CA LEU A 6 3.45 -2.93 -9.73
C LEU A 6 3.27 -1.41 -9.64
N LEU A 7 3.05 -0.86 -8.43
CA LEU A 7 2.97 0.59 -8.23
C LEU A 7 4.29 1.29 -8.54
N LEU A 8 5.42 0.78 -8.04
CA LEU A 8 6.72 1.37 -8.32
C LEU A 8 7.02 1.40 -9.83
N ARG A 9 6.66 0.32 -10.54
CA ARG A 9 6.80 0.29 -12.00
C ARG A 9 5.90 1.31 -12.70
N LEU A 10 4.68 1.53 -12.19
CA LEU A 10 3.77 2.54 -12.71
C LEU A 10 4.36 3.95 -12.55
N MET A 11 4.91 4.24 -11.36
CA MET A 11 5.56 5.51 -11.05
C MET A 11 6.82 5.76 -11.90
N ILE A 12 7.63 4.74 -12.15
CA ILE A 12 8.84 4.86 -12.98
C ILE A 12 8.52 5.12 -14.46
N LYS A 13 7.43 4.53 -14.96
CA LYS A 13 7.04 4.72 -16.37
C LYS A 13 6.40 6.07 -16.64
N ASP A 14 5.72 6.62 -15.65
CA ASP A 14 4.99 7.86 -15.78
C ASP A 14 4.99 8.58 -14.42
N GLY A 15 5.77 9.67 -14.37
CA GLY A 15 5.97 10.49 -13.19
C GLY A 15 4.70 11.16 -12.67
N ASP A 16 3.61 11.19 -13.45
CA ASP A 16 2.31 11.69 -12.98
C ASP A 16 1.69 10.78 -11.92
N TRP A 17 2.08 9.50 -11.88
CA TRP A 17 1.62 8.58 -10.84
C TRP A 17 2.34 8.79 -9.51
N ILE A 18 3.50 9.45 -9.49
CA ILE A 18 4.26 9.67 -8.26
C ILE A 18 3.45 10.49 -7.27
N GLU A 19 2.85 11.58 -7.74
CA GLU A 19 1.99 12.45 -6.94
C GLU A 19 0.72 11.72 -6.51
N LYS A 20 0.04 11.04 -7.44
CA LYS A 20 -1.19 10.27 -7.14
C LYS A 20 -0.96 9.14 -6.15
N VAL A 21 0.18 8.45 -6.21
CA VAL A 21 0.53 7.40 -5.25
C VAL A 21 0.92 8.03 -3.92
N GLY A 22 1.72 9.10 -3.91
CA GLY A 22 2.15 9.80 -2.70
C GLY A 22 1.01 10.43 -1.89
N GLU A 23 -0.06 10.88 -2.54
CA GLU A 23 -1.27 11.36 -1.87
C GLU A 23 -2.06 10.23 -1.19
N ARG A 24 -1.93 8.99 -1.67
CA ARG A 24 -2.73 7.84 -1.22
C ARG A 24 -1.99 6.89 -0.30
N LEU A 25 -0.67 6.79 -0.45
CA LEU A 25 0.19 5.89 0.28
C LEU A 25 1.35 6.65 0.88
N GLY A 26 1.59 6.40 2.18
CA GLY A 26 2.81 6.79 2.86
C GLY A 26 3.90 5.71 2.73
N PRO A 27 5.16 6.05 3.04
CA PRO A 27 6.25 5.07 3.05
C PRO A 27 6.05 3.92 4.04
N CYS A 28 5.21 4.10 5.06
CA CYS A 28 4.89 3.08 6.06
C CYS A 28 3.95 1.99 5.53
N ASP A 29 3.22 2.24 4.44
CA ASP A 29 2.30 1.28 3.83
C ASP A 29 3.03 0.18 3.05
N PHE A 30 4.29 0.42 2.69
CA PHE A 30 5.16 -0.57 2.08
C PHE A 30 5.75 -1.49 3.15
N VAL A 31 5.45 -2.78 3.05
CA VAL A 31 5.93 -3.81 3.99
C VAL A 31 7.40 -4.13 3.73
N ASP A 32 7.79 -4.21 2.45
CA ASP A 32 9.17 -4.49 2.05
C ASP A 32 10.03 -3.22 2.13
N ASP A 33 11.08 -3.26 2.95
CA ASP A 33 12.04 -2.15 3.12
C ASP A 33 12.69 -1.71 1.82
N ARG A 34 12.89 -2.62 0.87
CA ARG A 34 13.49 -2.31 -0.43
C ARG A 34 12.53 -1.48 -1.27
N TYR A 35 11.26 -1.87 -1.34
CA TYR A 35 10.23 -1.11 -2.06
C TYR A 35 9.95 0.23 -1.39
N ARG A 36 9.94 0.27 -0.05
CA ARG A 36 9.85 1.52 0.72
C ARG A 36 10.97 2.49 0.38
N ALA A 37 12.22 2.00 0.28
CA ALA A 37 13.37 2.84 -0.06
C ALA A 37 13.27 3.39 -1.50
N VAL A 38 12.85 2.56 -2.46
CA VAL A 38 12.62 3.00 -3.85
C VAL A 38 11.47 4.01 -3.92
N PHE A 39 10.37 3.78 -3.21
CA PHE A 39 9.25 4.70 -3.14
C PHE A 39 9.67 6.08 -2.62
N LYS A 40 10.42 6.13 -1.52
CA LYS A 40 10.97 7.38 -0.96
C LYS A 40 11.87 8.11 -1.96
N ALA A 41 12.68 7.38 -2.72
CA ALA A 41 13.53 7.97 -3.75
C ALA A 41 12.70 8.59 -4.87
N LEU A 42 11.65 7.91 -5.35
CA LEU A 42 10.75 8.43 -6.38
C LEU A 42 9.94 9.66 -5.90
N LEU A 43 9.60 9.72 -4.61
CA LEU A 43 8.96 10.92 -4.03
C LEU A 43 9.92 12.10 -3.94
N ALA A 44 11.22 11.85 -3.74
CA ALA A 44 12.25 12.88 -3.65
C ALA A 44 12.69 13.37 -5.04
N ASP A 45 12.70 12.48 -6.03
CA ASP A 45 13.08 12.76 -7.41
C ASP A 45 12.09 12.08 -8.38
N ARG A 46 11.30 12.90 -9.07
CA ARG A 46 10.25 12.43 -9.98
C ARG A 46 10.79 11.85 -11.29
N ASP A 47 12.00 12.25 -11.68
CA ASP A 47 12.64 11.85 -12.92
C ASP A 47 13.81 10.89 -12.64
N LEU A 48 13.67 10.06 -11.59
CA LEU A 48 14.70 9.18 -11.09
C LEU A 48 15.16 8.18 -12.16
N ASP A 49 16.20 8.57 -12.90
CA ASP A 49 16.82 7.80 -13.99
C ASP A 49 18.02 6.98 -13.50
N ARG A 50 18.50 7.27 -12.29
CA ARG A 50 19.69 6.68 -11.67
C ARG A 50 19.48 6.39 -10.19
N ARG A 51 20.33 5.51 -9.66
CA ARG A 51 20.37 5.20 -8.22
C ARG A 51 20.74 6.46 -7.40
N PRO A 52 19.97 6.80 -6.35
CA PRO A 52 20.36 7.83 -5.40
C PRO A 52 21.63 7.48 -4.60
N GLU A 53 22.44 8.49 -4.32
CA GLU A 53 23.58 8.35 -3.41
C GLU A 53 23.11 7.94 -2.01
N GLY A 54 23.71 6.90 -1.44
CA GLY A 54 23.34 6.38 -0.11
C GLY A 54 22.15 5.40 -0.09
N MET A 55 21.52 5.09 -1.23
CA MET A 55 20.52 4.01 -1.29
C MET A 55 21.16 2.66 -0.94
N VAL A 56 20.50 1.86 -0.11
CA VAL A 56 20.98 0.52 0.26
C VAL A 56 21.11 -0.39 -0.98
N PRO A 57 22.15 -1.24 -1.09
CA PRO A 57 22.42 -2.01 -2.30
C PRO A 57 21.25 -2.88 -2.79
N GLU A 58 20.47 -3.44 -1.86
CA GLU A 58 19.33 -4.30 -2.16
C GLU A 58 18.18 -3.51 -2.79
N ALA A 59 17.93 -2.28 -2.34
CA ALA A 59 16.92 -1.40 -2.92
C ALA A 59 17.38 -0.86 -4.28
N ALA A 60 18.68 -0.57 -4.42
CA ALA A 60 19.26 -0.14 -5.69
C ALA A 60 19.09 -1.20 -6.79
N ARG A 61 19.33 -2.48 -6.48
CA ARG A 61 19.08 -3.58 -7.41
C ARG A 61 17.62 -3.65 -7.85
N VAL A 62 16.69 -3.44 -6.92
CA VAL A 62 15.25 -3.41 -7.24
C VAL A 62 14.93 -2.25 -8.16
N LEU A 63 15.48 -1.05 -7.92
CA LEU A 63 15.30 0.10 -8.80
C LEU A 63 15.86 -0.18 -10.20
N GLU A 64 17.07 -0.72 -10.30
CA GLU A 64 17.70 -1.09 -11.57
C GLU A 64 16.87 -2.12 -12.35
N GLU A 65 16.35 -3.15 -11.68
CA GLU A 65 15.44 -4.13 -12.29
C GLU A 65 14.16 -3.48 -12.82
N LEU A 66 13.61 -2.49 -12.11
CA LEU A 66 12.39 -1.79 -12.51
C LEU A 66 12.62 -0.84 -13.68
N LEU A 67 13.76 -0.14 -13.69
CA LEU A 67 14.18 0.72 -14.80
C LEU A 67 14.48 -0.10 -16.07
N ALA A 68 15.06 -1.30 -15.91
CA ALA A 68 15.33 -2.21 -17.03
C ALA A 68 14.06 -2.91 -17.57
N ASP A 69 12.95 -2.89 -16.83
CA ASP A 69 11.69 -3.54 -17.22
C ASP A 69 10.93 -2.71 -18.28
N THR A 70 11.12 -3.09 -19.54
CA THR A 70 10.48 -2.44 -20.69
C THR A 70 9.04 -2.88 -20.93
N ALA A 71 8.52 -3.87 -20.20
CA ALA A 71 7.18 -4.39 -20.49
C ALA A 71 6.12 -3.29 -20.33
N GLU A 72 5.10 -3.28 -21.19
CA GLU A 72 4.03 -2.28 -21.12
C GLU A 72 3.13 -2.53 -19.91
N LEU A 73 2.74 -1.46 -19.21
CA LEU A 73 1.67 -1.50 -18.23
C LEU A 73 0.38 -1.04 -18.90
N GLY A 74 -0.35 -1.97 -19.50
CA GLY A 74 -1.70 -1.69 -19.97
C GLY A 74 -2.63 -1.35 -18.80
N ARG A 75 -3.48 -0.32 -18.97
CA ARG A 75 -4.50 0.11 -18.00
C ARG A 75 -3.93 0.60 -16.65
N GLY A 76 -3.00 1.55 -16.69
CA GLY A 76 -2.31 2.13 -15.51
C GLY A 76 -3.24 2.51 -14.36
N HIS A 77 -4.40 3.13 -14.63
CA HIS A 77 -5.37 3.47 -13.59
C HIS A 77 -5.97 2.24 -12.89
N GLN A 78 -6.30 1.18 -13.63
CA GLN A 78 -6.83 -0.06 -13.04
C GLN A 78 -5.76 -0.75 -12.18
N VAL A 79 -4.51 -0.74 -12.64
CA VAL A 79 -3.36 -1.29 -11.90
C VAL A 79 -3.11 -0.51 -10.62
N PHE A 80 -3.18 0.83 -10.69
CA PHE A 80 -3.08 1.72 -9.54
C PHE A 80 -4.13 1.38 -8.49
N GLU A 81 -5.42 1.45 -8.85
CA GLU A 81 -6.53 1.21 -7.92
C GLU A 81 -6.46 -0.19 -7.30
N ALA A 82 -6.22 -1.22 -8.10
CA ALA A 82 -6.12 -2.59 -7.61
C ALA A 82 -4.94 -2.77 -6.64
N SER A 83 -3.80 -2.11 -6.90
CA SER A 83 -2.60 -2.26 -6.09
C SER A 83 -2.71 -1.49 -4.78
N VAL A 84 -3.19 -0.24 -4.81
CA VAL A 84 -3.43 0.58 -3.61
C VAL A 84 -4.44 -0.12 -2.69
N ASN A 85 -5.57 -0.57 -3.23
CA ASN A 85 -6.58 -1.29 -2.45
C ASN A 85 -6.00 -2.55 -1.81
N LYS A 86 -5.13 -3.28 -2.52
CA LYS A 86 -4.51 -4.50 -1.98
C LYS A 86 -3.50 -4.21 -0.88
N ILE A 87 -2.70 -3.15 -1.03
CA ILE A 87 -1.72 -2.73 -0.01
C ILE A 87 -2.45 -2.30 1.26
N LEU A 88 -3.48 -1.46 1.16
CA LEU A 88 -4.21 -0.96 2.33
C LEU A 88 -5.10 -2.04 2.99
N SER A 89 -5.71 -2.92 2.20
CA SER A 89 -6.62 -3.95 2.75
C SER A 89 -5.92 -5.10 3.44
N THR A 90 -4.67 -5.40 3.09
CA THR A 90 -3.94 -6.57 3.63
C THR A 90 -3.66 -6.42 5.13
N PRO A 91 -3.04 -5.33 5.62
CA PRO A 91 -2.81 -5.13 7.06
C PRO A 91 -4.12 -5.06 7.87
N LEU A 92 -5.18 -4.48 7.30
CA LEU A 92 -6.50 -4.41 7.94
C LEU A 92 -7.13 -5.79 8.09
N LYS A 93 -7.00 -6.64 7.06
CA LYS A 93 -7.47 -8.02 7.12
C LYS A 93 -6.70 -8.81 8.19
N GLU A 94 -5.38 -8.71 8.20
CA GLU A 94 -4.53 -9.38 9.19
C GLU A 94 -4.88 -8.95 10.62
N SER A 95 -5.08 -7.65 10.84
CA SER A 95 -5.51 -7.09 12.13
C SER A 95 -6.90 -7.61 12.54
N LEU A 96 -7.85 -7.68 11.60
CA LEU A 96 -9.19 -8.24 11.83
C LEU A 96 -9.16 -9.73 12.19
N ASP A 97 -8.34 -10.50 11.50
CA ASP A 97 -8.15 -11.93 11.73
C ASP A 97 -7.50 -12.15 13.11
N GLU A 98 -6.52 -11.32 13.49
CA GLU A 98 -5.90 -11.35 14.82
C GLU A 98 -6.90 -11.03 15.93
N VAL A 99 -7.68 -9.95 15.80
CA VAL A 99 -8.71 -9.56 16.79
C VAL A 99 -9.77 -10.66 16.91
N THR A 100 -10.18 -11.25 15.78
CA THR A 100 -11.15 -12.36 15.77
C THR A 100 -10.60 -13.58 16.48
N ARG A 101 -9.33 -13.93 16.26
CA ARG A 101 -8.65 -15.01 16.98
C ARG A 101 -8.54 -14.72 18.48
N LYS A 102 -8.22 -13.48 18.88
CA LYS A 102 -8.19 -13.08 20.29
C LYS A 102 -9.57 -13.23 20.94
N LEU A 103 -10.64 -12.82 20.25
CA LEU A 103 -12.03 -12.95 20.75
C LEU A 103 -12.49 -14.40 20.97
N GLN A 104 -11.88 -15.37 20.29
CA GLN A 104 -12.13 -16.80 20.51
C GLN A 104 -11.46 -17.34 21.79
N ASN A 105 -10.61 -16.54 22.45
CA ASN A 105 -9.98 -16.95 23.69
C ASN A 105 -10.99 -16.93 24.86
N ASN A 106 -11.24 -18.10 25.45
CA ASN A 106 -12.18 -18.29 26.55
C ASN A 106 -11.70 -17.72 27.89
N THR A 107 -10.45 -17.25 27.98
CA THR A 107 -9.90 -16.66 29.22
C THR A 107 -10.06 -15.14 29.31
N LEU A 108 -10.70 -14.50 28.33
CA LEU A 108 -10.90 -13.05 28.32
C LEU A 108 -11.94 -12.62 29.36
N ASN A 109 -11.63 -11.58 30.11
CA ASN A 109 -12.61 -10.92 30.97
C ASN A 109 -13.57 -10.01 30.15
N HIS A 110 -14.64 -9.54 30.79
CA HIS A 110 -15.65 -8.70 30.13
C HIS A 110 -15.06 -7.42 29.53
N GLN A 111 -14.10 -6.79 30.21
CA GLN A 111 -13.46 -5.56 29.73
C GLN A 111 -12.63 -5.83 28.46
N GLN A 112 -11.76 -6.83 28.49
CA GLN A 112 -10.93 -7.23 27.35
C GLN A 112 -11.78 -7.61 26.13
N LYS A 113 -12.90 -8.33 26.36
CA LYS A 113 -13.84 -8.68 25.29
C LYS A 113 -14.49 -7.44 24.69
N THR A 114 -14.87 -6.46 25.52
CA THR A 114 -15.46 -5.19 25.08
C THR A 114 -14.46 -4.36 24.28
N GLU A 115 -13.20 -4.27 24.71
CA GLU A 115 -12.12 -3.59 23.99
C GLU A 115 -11.88 -4.21 22.62
N LEU A 116 -11.77 -5.54 22.54
CA LEU A 116 -11.58 -6.24 21.26
C LEU A 116 -12.79 -6.09 20.32
N LEU A 117 -14.02 -6.04 20.84
CA LEU A 117 -15.22 -5.78 20.02
C LEU A 117 -15.23 -4.34 19.47
N ARG A 118 -14.81 -3.35 20.27
CA ARG A 118 -14.65 -1.96 19.80
C ARG A 118 -13.61 -1.88 18.69
N GLU A 119 -12.48 -2.54 18.89
CA GLU A 119 -11.40 -2.61 17.91
C GLU A 119 -11.86 -3.26 16.60
N LYS A 120 -12.53 -4.41 16.69
CA LYS A 120 -13.11 -5.09 15.53
C LYS A 120 -14.07 -4.18 14.74
N ASN A 121 -14.91 -3.44 15.44
CA ASN A 121 -15.87 -2.51 14.82
C ASN A 121 -15.16 -1.34 14.13
N ARG A 122 -14.09 -0.81 14.73
CA ARG A 122 -13.24 0.23 14.14
C ARG A 122 -12.61 -0.25 12.83
N LEU A 123 -11.89 -1.37 12.87
CA LEU A 123 -11.23 -1.96 11.70
C LEU A 123 -12.23 -2.35 10.59
N SER A 124 -13.41 -2.86 10.97
CA SER A 124 -14.48 -3.18 10.01
C SER A 124 -15.08 -1.94 9.35
N LYS A 125 -15.12 -0.81 10.07
CA LYS A 125 -15.54 0.48 9.50
C LYS A 125 -14.49 1.00 8.52
N GLU A 126 -13.23 1.04 8.94
CA GLU A 126 -12.11 1.47 8.09
C GLU A 126 -12.01 0.67 6.79
N ARG A 127 -12.19 -0.65 6.85
CA ARG A 127 -12.24 -1.50 5.64
C ARG A 127 -13.43 -1.19 4.73
N ARG A 128 -14.58 -0.79 5.28
CA ARG A 128 -15.75 -0.39 4.49
C ARG A 128 -15.53 0.97 3.85
N ASP A 129 -14.97 1.92 4.59
CA ASP A 129 -14.67 3.26 4.10
C ASP A 129 -13.63 3.18 2.95
N LEU A 130 -12.61 2.32 3.08
CA LEU A 130 -11.71 1.98 1.96
C LEU A 130 -12.40 1.37 0.74
N GLY A 131 -13.56 0.72 0.91
CA GLY A 131 -14.34 0.18 -0.22
C GLY A 131 -15.38 1.15 -0.77
N GLN A 132 -15.86 2.11 0.02
CA GLN A 132 -16.95 3.04 -0.33
C GLN A 132 -16.43 4.35 -0.91
N ASP A 133 -15.35 4.91 -0.37
CA ASP A 133 -14.76 6.18 -0.86
C ASP A 133 -13.92 6.01 -2.14
N TRP A 134 -13.75 4.76 -2.61
CA TRP A 134 -12.81 4.38 -3.66
C TRP A 134 -13.48 3.81 -4.92
N SER A 135 -14.81 3.79 -4.96
CA SER A 135 -15.53 3.66 -6.23
C SER A 135 -15.43 5.01 -6.97
N PRO A 136 -15.22 5.06 -8.31
CA PRO A 136 -15.05 6.31 -9.05
C PRO A 136 -16.27 7.25 -9.00
N THR A 137 -17.34 6.85 -8.31
CA THR A 137 -18.59 7.58 -8.16
C THR A 137 -18.67 8.49 -6.93
N ALA A 138 -17.67 8.54 -6.05
CA ALA A 138 -17.71 9.37 -4.83
C ALA A 138 -17.27 10.84 -5.03
N LYS A 139 -17.46 11.40 -6.23
CA LYS A 139 -17.54 12.86 -6.44
C LYS A 139 -18.66 13.20 -7.40
N ARG A 140 -19.85 13.45 -6.86
CA ARG A 140 -20.85 14.39 -7.38
C ARG A 140 -21.85 14.69 -6.26
N LEU A 141 -21.54 15.69 -5.46
CA LEU A 141 -22.50 16.64 -4.90
C LEU A 141 -21.82 18.01 -4.92
#